data_AF-A0A1G7XM71-F1
#
_entry.id   AF-A0A1G7XM71-F1
#
_cell.length_a   1.000
_cell.length_b   1.000
_cell.length_c   1.000
_cell.angle_alpha   90.00
_cell.angle_beta   90.00
_cell.angle_gamma   90.00
#
_symmetry.space_group_name_H-M   'P 1'
#
loop_
_entity.id
_entity.type
_entity.pdbx_description
1 polymer ?
#
loop_
_entity_poly.entity_id
_entity_poly.type
_entity_poly.pdbx_seq_one_letter_code
_entity_poly.pdbx_strand_id
1 'polypeptide(L)'
;MGIRLSISVVDRKLLWGRSANRCAWPACNQRLALNLLNPEADILRDHGAVIGEEAHIRSARQIGPRYDPQYPREKLDTYGNLVLLCPTHHAIVDKDEGAAWPTDAVENLKATHERAVDEATSATDLAVRDLEELLVAQIANWEIKARLATWRAMTSHLNNVYPQLRQDEADGLFELGAWLLERRWPDGYPRIVYAFENFRQVLTCLLELIGRSFEAKGQIFELPREHKRIGWNASLYTELISDFNVKANVVWLLTMELTRAANLIISAVAAELDPLYRLTEGYVLLQDGDAFWGIELSRLQHPTPKPDSVPQVYSLQALIDRTRVELDGGDPRSEPDIDLYAVDVSEWARPTD
;
A
#
# COMPACT_ATOMS: atom_id res chain seq x y z
N MET A 1 0.70 20.57 -20.87
CA MET A 1 -0.03 19.71 -19.92
C MET A 1 0.83 19.59 -18.67
N GLY A 2 0.63 20.48 -17.70
CA GLY A 2 1.42 20.48 -16.47
C GLY A 2 1.02 19.28 -15.64
N ILE A 3 1.98 18.43 -15.28
CA ILE A 3 1.80 17.38 -14.27
C ILE A 3 1.19 18.07 -13.05
N ARG A 4 -0.05 17.71 -12.67
CA ARG A 4 -0.56 18.00 -11.33
C ARG A 4 0.31 17.19 -10.39
N LEU A 5 1.33 17.85 -9.84
CA LEU A 5 2.00 17.34 -8.66
C LEU A 5 0.96 17.41 -7.53
N SER A 6 0.90 16.36 -6.71
CA SER A 6 0.05 16.30 -5.52
C SER A 6 0.94 15.97 -4.33
N ILE A 7 0.83 16.78 -3.27
CA ILE A 7 1.51 16.55 -1.98
C ILE A 7 1.19 15.14 -1.49
N SER A 8 2.25 14.37 -1.21
CA SER A 8 2.12 12.99 -0.77
C SER A 8 1.47 12.90 0.60
N VAL A 9 0.86 11.75 0.93
CA VAL A 9 0.29 11.51 2.27
C VAL A 9 1.36 11.64 3.36
N VAL A 10 2.60 11.22 3.07
CA VAL A 10 3.74 11.36 3.99
C VAL A 10 4.02 12.84 4.25
N ASP A 11 4.25 13.63 3.20
CA ASP A 11 4.58 15.04 3.33
C ASP A 11 3.47 15.84 4.01
N ARG A 12 2.21 15.50 3.71
CA ARG A 12 1.04 16.06 4.38
C ARG A 12 1.04 15.72 5.88
N LYS A 13 1.21 14.45 6.25
CA LYS A 13 1.18 14.04 7.67
C LYS A 13 2.32 14.72 8.46
N LEU A 14 3.52 14.83 7.88
CA LEU A 14 4.62 15.60 8.47
C LEU A 14 4.24 17.08 8.67
N LEU A 15 3.73 17.72 7.62
CA LEU A 15 3.37 19.15 7.67
C LEU A 15 2.32 19.44 8.74
N TRP A 16 1.22 18.70 8.74
CA TRP A 16 0.10 18.92 9.67
C TRP A 16 0.46 18.53 11.10
N GLY A 17 1.19 17.42 11.28
CA GLY A 17 1.63 16.93 12.59
C GLY A 17 2.61 17.89 13.28
N ARG A 18 3.65 18.34 12.56
CA ARG A 18 4.66 19.28 13.10
C ARG A 18 4.14 20.70 13.28
N SER A 19 3.09 21.07 12.54
CA SER A 19 2.40 22.34 12.73
C SER A 19 1.31 22.29 13.82
N ALA A 20 1.09 21.13 14.44
CA ALA A 20 0.00 20.87 15.41
C ALA A 20 -1.38 21.34 14.92
N ASN A 21 -1.67 21.17 13.62
CA ASN A 21 -2.88 21.67 12.95
C ASN A 21 -3.11 23.18 13.14
N ARG A 22 -2.06 23.99 13.26
CA ARG A 22 -2.15 25.45 13.48
C ARG A 22 -1.42 26.23 12.41
N CYS A 23 -1.90 27.46 12.19
CA CYS A 23 -1.25 28.41 11.29
C CYS A 23 0.15 28.74 11.80
N ALA A 24 1.14 28.72 10.90
CA ALA A 24 2.52 29.07 11.24
C ALA A 24 2.74 30.57 11.53
N TRP A 25 1.75 31.42 11.23
CA TRP A 25 1.87 32.87 11.39
C TRP A 25 2.05 33.27 12.87
N PRO A 26 2.99 34.19 13.21
CA PRO A 26 3.21 34.60 14.59
C PRO A 26 1.94 35.20 15.21
N ALA A 27 1.61 34.75 16.41
CA ALA A 27 0.39 35.13 17.14
C ALA A 27 -0.95 34.67 16.49
N CYS A 28 -0.93 33.89 15.41
CA CYS A 28 -2.13 33.26 14.87
C CYS A 28 -2.38 31.90 15.55
N ASN A 29 -3.29 31.85 16.51
CA ASN A 29 -3.63 30.61 17.21
C ASN A 29 -4.75 29.79 16.53
N GLN A 30 -5.08 30.09 15.28
CA GLN A 30 -6.17 29.44 14.56
C GLN A 30 -5.87 27.96 14.34
N ARG A 31 -6.79 27.09 14.75
CA ARG A 31 -6.79 25.67 14.36
C ARG A 31 -7.28 25.53 12.94
N LEU A 32 -6.58 24.71 12.17
CA LEU A 32 -6.75 24.57 10.73
C LEU A 32 -7.46 23.28 10.31
N ALA A 33 -7.63 22.36 11.26
CA ALA A 33 -8.53 21.22 11.16
C ALA A 33 -9.57 21.33 12.28
N LEU A 34 -10.85 21.20 11.92
CA LEU A 34 -11.96 21.20 12.85
C LEU A 34 -12.07 19.83 13.55
N ASN A 35 -12.51 19.84 14.80
CA ASN A 35 -12.77 18.60 15.52
C ASN A 35 -14.08 17.98 15.00
N LEU A 36 -13.97 16.96 14.16
CA LEU A 36 -15.12 16.23 13.59
C LEU A 36 -15.94 15.44 14.61
N LEU A 37 -15.43 15.28 15.83
CA LEU A 37 -16.16 14.66 16.95
C LEU A 37 -17.04 15.68 17.70
N ASN A 38 -16.97 16.97 17.38
CA ASN A 38 -17.92 17.96 17.90
C ASN A 38 -19.25 17.83 17.13
N PRO A 39 -20.40 17.58 17.79
CA PRO A 39 -21.72 17.55 17.16
C PRO A 39 -22.07 18.82 16.39
N GLU A 40 -21.53 19.98 16.78
CA GLU A 40 -21.74 21.26 16.09
C GLU A 40 -21.02 21.33 14.73
N ALA A 41 -20.09 20.41 14.44
CA ALA A 41 -19.40 20.31 13.17
C ALA A 41 -20.22 19.57 12.08
N ASP A 42 -21.43 19.08 12.38
CA ASP A 42 -22.28 18.35 11.43
C ASP A 42 -22.60 19.15 10.16
N ILE A 43 -22.66 20.48 10.24
CA ILE A 43 -22.91 21.37 9.08
C ILE A 43 -21.68 21.46 8.15
N LEU A 44 -20.48 21.16 8.67
CA LEU A 44 -19.20 21.27 7.95
C LEU A 44 -18.62 19.91 7.57
N ARG A 45 -19.21 18.80 8.04
CA ARG A 45 -18.81 17.44 7.64
C ARG A 45 -18.86 17.24 6.13
N ASP A 46 -19.86 17.82 5.46
CA ASP A 46 -20.05 17.71 4.02
C ASP A 46 -19.23 18.73 3.20
N HIS A 47 -18.60 19.73 3.86
CA HIS A 47 -17.92 20.86 3.21
C HIS A 47 -16.42 20.96 3.50
N GLY A 48 -15.83 19.94 4.13
CA GLY A 48 -14.40 19.86 4.39
C GLY A 48 -14.05 20.33 5.79
N ALA A 49 -13.62 19.37 6.62
CA ALA A 49 -13.17 19.58 7.99
C ALA A 49 -11.85 20.37 8.12
N VAL A 50 -11.29 20.81 7.00
CA VAL A 50 -9.93 21.33 6.86
C VAL A 50 -10.02 22.72 6.24
N ILE A 51 -9.62 23.73 7.00
CA ILE A 51 -9.59 25.13 6.56
C ILE A 51 -8.15 25.63 6.35
N GLY A 52 -7.15 24.84 6.73
CA GLY A 52 -5.75 25.16 6.47
C GLY A 52 -5.36 24.93 5.02
N GLU A 53 -4.35 25.67 4.59
CA GLU A 53 -3.78 25.60 3.26
C GLU A 53 -2.31 25.16 3.35
N GLU A 54 -1.97 24.18 2.53
CA GLU A 54 -0.62 23.63 2.37
C GLU A 54 0.15 24.53 1.40
N ALA A 55 0.64 25.66 1.89
CA ALA A 55 1.23 26.70 1.06
C ALA A 55 2.66 26.34 0.61
N HIS A 56 2.94 26.53 -0.67
CA HIS A 56 4.28 26.36 -1.23
C HIS A 56 5.19 27.53 -0.84
N ILE A 57 6.35 27.21 -0.26
CA ILE A 57 7.42 28.17 -0.02
C ILE A 57 7.97 28.66 -1.36
N ARG A 58 8.20 27.77 -2.34
CA ARG A 58 8.57 28.13 -3.72
C ARG A 58 7.52 27.65 -4.69
N SER A 59 7.01 28.55 -5.52
CA SER A 59 6.00 28.25 -6.53
C SER A 59 6.53 27.36 -7.67
N ALA A 60 5.70 26.44 -8.15
CA ALA A 60 5.94 25.70 -9.40
C ALA A 60 5.72 26.54 -10.68
N ARG A 61 5.03 27.67 -10.57
CA ARG A 61 4.69 28.58 -11.68
C ARG A 61 5.76 29.65 -11.83
N GLN A 62 6.23 29.88 -13.07
CA GLN A 62 7.25 30.89 -13.41
C GLN A 62 6.89 32.32 -12.96
N ILE A 63 5.60 32.67 -12.99
CA ILE A 63 5.08 33.98 -12.56
C ILE A 63 4.35 33.84 -11.21
N GLY A 64 4.77 32.88 -10.39
CA GLY A 64 4.19 32.65 -9.07
C GLY A 64 5.15 33.07 -7.95
N PRO A 65 4.65 33.16 -6.71
CA PRO A 65 5.42 33.66 -5.59
C PRO A 65 6.73 32.89 -5.39
N ARG A 66 7.84 33.64 -5.27
CA ARG A 66 9.19 33.08 -5.02
C ARG A 66 9.58 31.96 -5.99
N TYR A 67 9.18 32.04 -7.26
CA TYR A 67 9.61 31.06 -8.27
C TYR A 67 11.14 31.02 -8.38
N ASP A 68 11.69 29.80 -8.36
CA ASP A 68 13.12 29.56 -8.52
C ASP A 68 13.34 28.50 -9.62
N PRO A 69 13.90 28.88 -10.78
CA PRO A 69 14.15 27.95 -11.88
C PRO A 69 15.23 26.91 -11.56
N GLN A 70 16.03 27.11 -10.52
CA GLN A 70 17.05 26.16 -10.07
C GLN A 70 16.53 25.18 -9.02
N TYR A 71 15.31 25.40 -8.49
CA TYR A 71 14.72 24.51 -7.50
C TYR A 71 14.25 23.20 -8.15
N PRO A 72 14.68 22.02 -7.67
CA PRO A 72 14.33 20.75 -8.29
C PRO A 72 12.82 20.50 -8.28
N ARG A 73 12.27 20.08 -9.42
CA ARG A 73 10.82 19.91 -9.61
C ARG A 73 10.23 18.85 -8.66
N GLU A 74 10.99 17.80 -8.42
CA GLU A 74 10.64 16.71 -7.50
C GLU A 74 10.56 17.14 -6.03
N LYS A 75 11.11 18.32 -5.68
CA LYS A 75 11.04 18.87 -4.32
C LYS A 75 9.87 19.82 -4.09
N LEU A 76 9.17 20.23 -5.15
CA LEU A 76 8.12 21.26 -5.05
C LEU A 76 7.00 20.85 -4.08
N ASP A 77 6.56 19.60 -4.13
CA ASP A 77 5.45 19.10 -3.31
C ASP A 77 5.90 18.33 -2.07
N THR A 78 7.18 18.47 -1.70
CA THR A 78 7.73 17.83 -0.50
C THR A 78 7.52 18.70 0.73
N TYR A 79 7.45 18.08 1.90
CA TYR A 79 7.31 18.75 3.19
C TYR A 79 8.29 19.92 3.32
N GLY A 80 9.54 19.76 2.86
CA GLY A 80 10.56 20.81 2.93
C GLY A 80 10.17 22.13 2.25
N ASN A 81 9.34 22.09 1.21
CA ASN A 81 8.87 23.27 0.48
C ASN A 81 7.45 23.70 0.88
N LEU A 82 6.89 23.18 1.97
CA LEU A 82 5.52 23.47 2.41
C LEU A 82 5.51 24.14 3.78
N VAL A 83 4.59 25.09 3.97
CA VAL A 83 4.25 25.72 5.26
C VAL A 83 2.73 25.71 5.44
N LEU A 84 2.25 25.44 6.66
CA LEU A 84 0.83 25.37 6.94
C LEU A 84 0.30 26.73 7.39
N LEU A 85 -0.67 27.28 6.67
CA LEU A 85 -1.24 28.62 6.93
C LEU A 85 -2.76 28.59 6.89
N CYS A 86 -3.41 29.56 7.54
CA CYS A 86 -4.82 29.83 7.26
C CYS A 86 -4.97 30.63 5.95
N PRO A 87 -6.15 30.66 5.32
CA PRO A 87 -6.34 31.33 4.03
C PRO A 87 -5.93 32.80 4.03
N THR A 88 -6.14 33.49 5.16
CA THR A 88 -5.72 34.89 5.33
C THR A 88 -4.20 35.04 5.25
N HIS A 89 -3.44 34.23 5.97
CA HIS A 89 -1.99 34.38 6.02
C HIS A 89 -1.30 33.79 4.79
N HIS A 90 -1.88 32.75 4.17
CA HIS A 90 -1.42 32.28 2.87
C HIS A 90 -1.53 33.39 1.82
N ALA A 91 -2.68 34.05 1.73
CA ALA A 91 -2.87 35.19 0.83
C ALA A 91 -1.90 36.36 1.10
N ILE A 92 -1.52 36.60 2.37
CA ILE A 92 -0.53 37.63 2.73
C ILE A 92 0.88 37.24 2.25
N VAL A 93 1.30 36.00 2.49
CA VAL A 93 2.64 35.51 2.12
C VAL A 93 2.82 35.47 0.60
N ASP A 94 1.77 35.20 -0.15
CA ASP A 94 1.80 35.08 -1.62
C ASP A 94 1.53 36.41 -2.35
N LYS A 95 1.13 37.45 -1.63
CA LYS A 95 0.80 38.75 -2.23
C LYS A 95 2.00 39.35 -2.96
N ASP A 96 1.71 40.02 -4.08
CA ASP A 96 2.69 40.73 -4.92
C ASP A 96 3.89 39.81 -5.25
N GLU A 97 3.60 38.59 -5.70
CA GLU A 97 4.59 37.54 -6.03
C GLU A 97 5.53 37.17 -4.87
N GLY A 98 5.08 37.38 -3.63
CA GLY A 98 5.87 37.13 -2.42
C GLY A 98 6.93 38.19 -2.16
N ALA A 99 6.86 39.38 -2.76
CA ALA A 99 7.89 40.42 -2.63
C ALA A 99 8.20 40.81 -1.17
N ALA A 100 7.19 40.80 -0.29
CA ALA A 100 7.35 41.11 1.14
C ALA A 100 7.82 39.91 1.98
N TRP A 101 7.72 38.69 1.44
CA TRP A 101 8.02 37.43 2.10
C TRP A 101 8.94 36.62 1.21
N PRO A 102 10.26 36.94 1.20
CA PRO A 102 11.23 36.16 0.45
C PRO A 102 11.32 34.74 1.02
N THR A 103 11.89 33.84 0.22
CA THR A 103 11.97 32.40 0.51
C THR A 103 12.51 32.08 1.90
N ASP A 104 13.61 32.71 2.30
CA ASP A 104 14.25 32.55 3.60
C ASP A 104 13.36 33.02 4.75
N ALA A 105 12.56 34.07 4.56
CA ALA A 105 11.60 34.53 5.55
C ALA A 105 10.47 33.52 5.79
N VAL A 106 9.97 32.87 4.75
CA VAL A 106 8.92 31.83 4.87
C VAL A 106 9.50 30.53 5.44
N GLU A 107 10.73 30.17 5.07
CA GLU A 107 11.46 29.05 5.70
C GLU A 107 11.67 29.27 7.20
N ASN A 108 12.06 30.50 7.59
CA ASN A 108 12.22 30.86 8.99
C ASN A 108 10.88 30.90 9.74
N LEU A 109 9.81 31.36 9.09
CA LEU A 109 8.45 31.33 9.63
C LEU A 109 8.04 29.90 10.01
N LYS A 110 8.21 28.97 9.08
CA LYS A 110 7.96 27.54 9.31
C LYS A 110 8.81 27.01 10.47
N ALA A 111 10.13 27.20 10.39
CA ALA A 111 11.06 26.65 11.37
C ALA A 111 10.84 27.19 12.79
N THR A 112 10.43 28.46 12.91
CA THR A 112 10.10 29.08 14.20
C THR A 112 8.82 28.49 14.78
N HIS A 113 7.79 28.31 13.96
CA HIS A 113 6.52 27.71 14.39
C HIS A 113 6.68 26.27 14.85
N GLU A 114 7.30 25.42 14.02
CA GLU A 114 7.46 23.99 14.34
C GLU A 114 8.33 23.80 15.60
N ARG A 115 9.36 24.64 15.80
CA ARG A 115 10.14 24.63 17.04
C ARG A 115 9.30 25.00 18.26
N ALA A 116 8.46 26.02 18.15
CA ALA A 116 7.58 26.40 19.24
C ALA A 116 6.55 25.31 19.57
N VAL A 117 6.06 24.59 18.55
CA VAL A 117 5.22 23.40 18.72
C VAL A 117 5.99 22.32 19.46
N ASP A 118 7.22 22.02 19.04
CA ASP A 118 8.05 20.99 19.68
C ASP A 118 8.36 21.33 21.14
N GLU A 119 8.74 22.57 21.43
CA GLU A 119 9.00 23.06 22.80
C GLU A 119 7.75 23.00 23.71
N ALA A 120 6.56 23.13 23.12
CA ALA A 120 5.28 23.04 23.85
C ALA A 120 4.73 21.61 23.97
N THR A 121 5.36 20.63 23.30
CA THR A 121 4.89 19.24 23.25
C THR A 121 5.69 18.37 24.21
N SER A 122 5.04 17.40 24.86
CA SER A 122 5.74 16.50 25.78
C SER A 122 6.73 15.61 25.02
N ALA A 123 7.82 15.20 25.69
CA ALA A 123 8.79 14.29 25.08
C ALA A 123 8.15 12.96 24.64
N THR A 124 7.12 12.49 25.34
CA THR A 124 6.37 11.28 24.98
C THR A 124 5.56 11.49 23.70
N ASP A 125 4.84 12.60 23.58
CA ASP A 125 4.03 12.89 22.39
C ASP A 125 4.91 13.13 21.15
N LEU A 126 6.08 13.76 21.32
CA LEU A 126 7.08 13.90 20.26
C LEU A 126 7.57 12.54 19.77
N ALA A 127 7.90 11.62 20.69
CA ALA A 127 8.34 10.27 20.31
C ALA A 127 7.25 9.50 19.57
N VAL A 128 5.97 9.65 19.96
CA VAL A 128 4.84 9.06 19.24
C VAL A 128 4.70 9.65 17.84
N ARG A 129 4.73 10.98 17.70
CA ARG A 129 4.66 11.66 16.40
C ARG A 129 5.79 11.21 15.47
N ASP A 130 7.03 11.23 15.94
CA ASP A 130 8.20 10.85 15.13
C ASP A 130 8.11 9.38 14.69
N LEU A 131 7.59 8.50 15.56
CA LEU A 131 7.33 7.12 15.22
C LEU A 131 6.24 6.96 14.15
N GLU A 132 5.13 7.70 14.28
CA GLU A 132 4.06 7.70 13.28
C GLU A 132 4.55 8.22 11.92
N GLU A 133 5.34 9.30 11.90
CA GLU A 133 5.95 9.83 10.67
C GLU A 133 6.78 8.76 9.95
N LEU A 134 7.61 8.02 10.70
CA LEU A 134 8.39 6.91 10.15
C LEU A 134 7.48 5.78 9.66
N LEU A 135 6.44 5.42 10.41
CA LEU A 135 5.53 4.34 10.04
C LEU A 135 4.77 4.65 8.75
N VAL A 136 4.29 5.88 8.59
CA VAL A 136 3.63 6.37 7.36
C VAL A 136 4.59 6.30 6.17
N ALA A 137 5.86 6.67 6.35
CA ALA A 137 6.88 6.53 5.30
C ALA A 137 7.14 5.06 4.94
N GLN A 138 7.16 4.14 5.91
CA GLN A 138 7.29 2.70 5.63
C GLN A 138 6.07 2.15 4.88
N ILE A 139 4.86 2.59 5.22
CA ILE A 139 3.63 2.19 4.53
C ILE A 139 3.64 2.70 3.08
N ALA A 140 4.04 3.96 2.84
CA ALA A 140 4.19 4.48 1.48
C ALA A 140 5.23 3.70 0.66
N ASN A 141 6.36 3.32 1.29
CA ASN A 141 7.35 2.45 0.65
C ASN A 141 6.78 1.06 0.32
N TRP A 142 5.98 0.49 1.23
CA TRP A 142 5.28 -0.76 0.97
C TRP A 142 4.33 -0.63 -0.22
N GLU A 143 3.53 0.44 -0.34
CA GLU A 143 2.60 0.59 -1.47
C GLU A 143 3.31 0.55 -2.82
N ILE A 144 4.48 1.20 -2.90
CA ILE A 144 5.32 1.23 -4.10
C ILE A 144 5.89 -0.16 -4.38
N LYS A 145 6.49 -0.80 -3.37
CA LYS A 145 7.14 -2.12 -3.51
C LYS A 145 6.12 -3.24 -3.80
N ALA A 146 4.95 -3.17 -3.20
CA ALA A 146 3.80 -4.03 -3.46
C ALA A 146 3.08 -3.70 -4.77
N ARG A 147 3.49 -2.63 -5.45
CA ARG A 147 2.95 -2.21 -6.75
C ARG A 147 1.44 -1.98 -6.70
N LEU A 148 0.91 -1.36 -5.64
CA LEU A 148 -0.55 -1.16 -5.50
C LEU A 148 -1.15 -0.43 -6.70
N ALA A 149 -0.42 0.52 -7.30
CA ALA A 149 -0.85 1.26 -8.48
C ALA A 149 -1.08 0.37 -9.72
N THR A 150 -0.37 -0.76 -9.83
CA THR A 150 -0.51 -1.75 -10.91
C THR A 150 -0.95 -3.11 -10.38
N TRP A 151 -1.57 -3.15 -9.20
CA TRP A 151 -1.95 -4.39 -8.51
C TRP A 151 -2.77 -5.31 -9.39
N ARG A 152 -3.79 -4.74 -10.04
CA ARG A 152 -4.70 -5.47 -10.95
C ARG A 152 -3.96 -6.12 -12.10
N ALA A 153 -3.02 -5.41 -12.72
CA ALA A 153 -2.26 -5.95 -13.84
C ALA A 153 -1.36 -7.11 -13.38
N MET A 154 -0.57 -6.87 -12.32
CA MET A 154 0.34 -7.89 -11.76
C MET A 154 -0.40 -9.16 -11.32
N THR A 155 -1.48 -9.01 -10.56
CA THR A 155 -2.28 -10.15 -10.08
C THR A 155 -3.01 -10.88 -11.21
N SER A 156 -3.46 -10.18 -12.25
CA SER A 156 -4.05 -10.83 -13.43
C SER A 156 -3.07 -11.69 -14.23
N HIS A 157 -1.76 -11.40 -14.16
CA HIS A 157 -0.75 -12.27 -14.78
C HIS A 157 -0.56 -13.58 -14.01
N LEU A 158 -0.64 -13.52 -12.67
CA LEU A 158 -0.55 -14.68 -11.79
C LEU A 158 -1.81 -15.56 -11.83
N ASN A 159 -2.99 -14.95 -11.93
CA ASN A 159 -4.27 -15.66 -11.99
C ASN A 159 -4.67 -16.11 -13.40
N ASN A 160 -3.78 -15.95 -14.38
CA ASN A 160 -4.04 -16.47 -15.71
C ASN A 160 -4.02 -18.00 -15.69
N VAL A 161 -4.72 -18.63 -16.64
CA VAL A 161 -4.68 -20.10 -16.88
C VAL A 161 -3.23 -20.60 -17.03
N TYR A 162 -2.35 -19.74 -17.51
CA TYR A 162 -0.91 -19.95 -17.50
C TYR A 162 -0.24 -18.88 -16.62
N PRO A 163 -0.04 -19.16 -15.32
CA PRO A 163 0.53 -18.19 -14.40
C PRO A 163 1.89 -17.68 -14.86
N GLN A 164 2.04 -16.37 -14.89
CA GLN A 164 3.27 -15.71 -15.32
C GLN A 164 3.42 -14.34 -14.65
N LEU A 165 4.62 -13.80 -14.74
CA LEU A 165 4.97 -12.44 -14.36
C LEU A 165 5.88 -11.84 -15.42
N ARG A 166 5.89 -10.51 -15.56
CA ARG A 166 7.04 -9.86 -16.19
C ARG A 166 8.25 -9.98 -15.26
N GLN A 167 9.45 -10.01 -15.83
CA GLN A 167 10.68 -10.09 -15.04
C GLN A 167 10.76 -8.98 -13.96
N ASP A 168 10.37 -7.75 -14.31
CA ASP A 168 10.37 -6.64 -13.36
C ASP A 168 9.40 -6.86 -12.18
N GLU A 169 8.25 -7.50 -12.43
CA GLU A 169 7.27 -7.84 -11.40
C GLU A 169 7.81 -8.91 -10.46
N ALA A 170 8.42 -9.96 -11.00
CA ALA A 170 9.05 -11.01 -10.22
C ALA A 170 10.16 -10.44 -9.33
N ASP A 171 11.12 -9.71 -9.91
CA ASP A 171 12.23 -9.10 -9.17
C ASP A 171 11.70 -8.18 -8.06
N GLY A 172 10.70 -7.34 -8.36
CA GLY A 172 10.09 -6.45 -7.38
C GLY A 172 9.37 -7.17 -6.23
N LEU A 173 8.71 -8.31 -6.49
CA LEU A 173 8.09 -9.11 -5.44
C LEU A 173 9.13 -9.77 -4.54
N PHE A 174 10.25 -10.27 -5.09
CA PHE A 174 11.36 -10.79 -4.28
C PHE A 174 12.03 -9.70 -3.44
N GLU A 175 12.24 -8.50 -4.01
CA GLU A 175 12.74 -7.35 -3.27
C GLU A 175 11.78 -6.92 -2.13
N LEU A 176 10.47 -6.96 -2.38
CA LEU A 176 9.45 -6.71 -1.34
C LEU A 176 9.53 -7.77 -0.23
N GLY A 177 9.66 -9.05 -0.58
CA GLY A 177 9.79 -10.14 0.38
C GLY A 177 11.00 -9.96 1.30
N ALA A 178 12.17 -9.66 0.72
CA ALA A 178 13.38 -9.35 1.48
C ALA A 178 13.18 -8.11 2.38
N TRP A 179 12.62 -7.03 1.84
CA TRP A 179 12.36 -5.81 2.59
C TRP A 179 11.44 -6.06 3.79
N LEU A 180 10.38 -6.87 3.64
CA LEU A 180 9.47 -7.25 4.72
C LEU A 180 10.16 -8.06 5.81
N LEU A 181 11.05 -8.99 5.46
CA LEU A 181 11.82 -9.78 6.42
C LEU A 181 12.78 -8.93 7.27
N GLU A 182 13.28 -7.84 6.70
CA GLU A 182 14.16 -6.90 7.41
C GLU A 182 13.41 -5.95 8.35
N ARG A 183 12.08 -5.86 8.26
CA ARG A 183 11.32 -4.88 9.04
C ARG A 183 11.29 -5.26 10.52
N ARG A 184 11.66 -4.30 11.36
CA ARG A 184 11.29 -4.28 12.78
C ARG A 184 10.09 -3.37 12.95
N TRP A 185 8.91 -3.96 13.11
CA TRP A 185 7.69 -3.20 13.36
C TRP A 185 7.66 -2.66 14.80
N PRO A 186 7.10 -1.46 15.03
CA PRO A 186 7.02 -0.88 16.37
C PRO A 186 5.88 -1.49 17.19
N ASP A 187 6.03 -1.41 18.52
CA ASP A 187 4.95 -1.72 19.46
C ASP A 187 3.86 -0.63 19.40
N GLY A 188 2.66 -0.94 19.89
CA GLY A 188 1.54 0.01 19.96
C GLY A 188 0.61 0.04 18.75
N TYR A 189 0.95 -0.68 17.67
CA TYR A 189 0.14 -0.79 16.44
C TYR A 189 -0.20 -2.26 16.10
N PRO A 190 -0.87 -2.99 17.01
CA PRO A 190 -1.01 -4.44 16.90
C PRO A 190 -1.72 -4.90 15.63
N ARG A 191 -2.73 -4.18 15.12
CA ARG A 191 -3.40 -4.56 13.87
C ARG A 191 -2.51 -4.34 12.67
N ILE A 192 -1.74 -3.24 12.64
CA ILE A 192 -0.77 -2.98 11.56
C ILE A 192 0.29 -4.08 11.56
N VAL A 193 0.87 -4.41 12.72
CA VAL A 193 1.89 -5.46 12.83
C VAL A 193 1.32 -6.82 12.40
N TYR A 194 0.12 -7.18 12.87
CA TYR A 194 -0.57 -8.40 12.43
C TYR A 194 -0.74 -8.43 10.91
N ALA A 195 -1.25 -7.34 10.32
CA ALA A 195 -1.57 -7.27 8.91
C ALA A 195 -0.32 -7.42 8.03
N PHE A 196 0.77 -6.75 8.39
CA PHE A 196 2.04 -6.88 7.69
C PHE A 196 2.64 -8.28 7.84
N GLU A 197 2.52 -8.89 9.01
CA GLU A 197 3.01 -10.25 9.23
C GLU A 197 2.19 -11.29 8.46
N ASN A 198 0.87 -11.15 8.41
CA ASN A 198 0.00 -11.97 7.56
C ASN A 198 0.38 -11.81 6.07
N PHE A 199 0.50 -10.57 5.59
CA PHE A 199 0.91 -10.29 4.21
C PHE A 199 2.28 -10.90 3.88
N ARG A 200 3.26 -10.75 4.77
CA ARG A 200 4.61 -11.32 4.61
C ARG A 200 4.55 -12.84 4.47
N GLN A 201 3.76 -13.52 5.29
CA GLN A 201 3.67 -15.00 5.27
C GLN A 201 3.02 -15.52 3.98
N VAL A 202 1.94 -14.89 3.53
CA VAL A 202 1.28 -15.24 2.26
C VAL A 202 2.23 -14.98 1.08
N LEU A 203 2.86 -13.80 1.05
CA LEU A 203 3.86 -13.48 0.02
C LEU A 203 5.03 -14.47 0.04
N THR A 204 5.49 -14.89 1.22
CA THR A 204 6.57 -15.87 1.36
C THR A 204 6.20 -17.19 0.69
N CYS A 205 4.98 -17.70 0.93
CA CYS A 205 4.50 -18.93 0.28
C CYS A 205 4.44 -18.77 -1.25
N LEU A 206 3.96 -17.62 -1.73
CA LEU A 206 3.88 -17.33 -3.17
C LEU A 206 5.27 -17.28 -3.80
N LEU A 207 6.21 -16.56 -3.17
CA LEU A 207 7.60 -16.45 -3.64
C LEU A 207 8.35 -17.77 -3.59
N GLU A 208 8.09 -18.62 -2.59
CA GLU A 208 8.67 -19.96 -2.50
C GLU A 208 8.16 -20.84 -3.65
N LEU A 209 6.86 -20.81 -3.95
CA LEU A 209 6.30 -21.55 -5.09
C LEU A 209 6.86 -21.05 -6.43
N ILE A 210 6.86 -19.73 -6.62
CA ILE A 210 7.40 -19.06 -7.80
C ILE A 210 8.89 -19.41 -7.97
N GLY A 211 9.70 -19.20 -6.94
CA GLY A 211 11.15 -19.44 -7.00
C GLY A 211 11.54 -20.89 -7.23
N ARG A 212 10.69 -21.85 -6.85
CA ARG A 212 10.93 -23.29 -7.08
C ARG A 212 10.39 -23.80 -8.41
N SER A 213 9.35 -23.17 -8.96
CA SER A 213 8.57 -23.76 -10.05
C SER A 213 8.54 -22.94 -11.33
N PHE A 214 8.84 -21.64 -11.29
CA PHE A 214 8.80 -20.78 -12.46
C PHE A 214 10.16 -20.73 -13.17
N GLU A 215 10.11 -20.46 -14.47
CA GLU A 215 11.29 -20.37 -15.34
C GLU A 215 11.30 -19.06 -16.12
N ALA A 216 12.51 -18.54 -16.36
CA ALA A 216 12.68 -17.34 -17.19
C ALA A 216 12.65 -17.69 -18.68
N LYS A 217 11.84 -16.94 -19.42
CA LYS A 217 11.69 -17.04 -20.87
C LYS A 217 11.63 -15.66 -21.50
N GLY A 218 12.80 -15.13 -21.84
CA GLY A 218 12.93 -13.75 -22.30
C GLY A 218 12.62 -12.77 -21.18
N GLN A 219 11.55 -11.98 -21.33
CA GLN A 219 11.11 -11.00 -20.32
C GLN A 219 9.97 -11.49 -19.43
N ILE A 220 9.60 -12.76 -19.56
CA ILE A 220 8.51 -13.39 -18.81
C ILE A 220 9.10 -14.45 -17.88
N PHE A 221 8.58 -14.50 -16.67
CA PHE A 221 8.81 -15.56 -15.69
C PHE A 221 7.52 -16.37 -15.57
N GLU A 222 7.50 -17.60 -16.08
CA GLU A 222 6.26 -18.40 -16.24
C GLU A 222 6.33 -19.75 -15.52
N LEU A 223 5.19 -20.27 -15.07
CA LEU A 223 5.06 -21.67 -14.68
C LEU A 223 5.16 -22.53 -15.95
N PRO A 224 6.19 -23.38 -16.10
CA PRO A 224 6.43 -24.10 -17.35
C PRO A 224 5.40 -25.21 -17.56
N ARG A 225 4.97 -25.37 -18.82
CA ARG A 225 4.09 -26.46 -19.24
C ARG A 225 4.90 -27.70 -19.61
N GLU A 226 5.46 -28.38 -18.61
CA GLU A 226 6.32 -29.56 -18.80
C GLU A 226 5.65 -30.67 -19.63
N HIS A 227 4.34 -30.87 -19.45
CA HIS A 227 3.56 -31.84 -20.23
C HIS A 227 3.54 -31.56 -21.76
N LYS A 228 3.99 -30.39 -22.22
CA LYS A 228 4.15 -30.04 -23.65
C LYS A 228 5.59 -30.21 -24.16
N ARG A 229 6.56 -30.48 -23.27
CA ARG A 229 7.99 -30.61 -23.59
C ARG A 229 8.46 -32.06 -23.76
N ILE A 230 7.55 -33.03 -23.61
CA ILE A 230 7.83 -34.47 -23.68
C ILE A 230 7.40 -35.08 -25.02
N GLY A 231 7.99 -36.23 -25.37
CA GLY A 231 7.41 -37.14 -26.36
C GLY A 231 6.15 -37.82 -25.82
N TRP A 232 5.36 -38.48 -26.70
CA TRP A 232 4.10 -39.11 -26.28
C TRP A 232 4.32 -40.22 -25.23
N ASN A 233 3.87 -39.97 -24.01
CA ASN A 233 3.77 -40.91 -22.91
C ASN A 233 2.55 -40.54 -22.07
N ALA A 234 1.49 -41.35 -22.12
CA ALA A 234 0.21 -41.02 -21.50
C ALA A 234 0.30 -40.88 -19.96
N SER A 235 1.08 -41.73 -19.30
CA SER A 235 1.25 -41.70 -17.84
C SER A 235 1.99 -40.44 -17.42
N LEU A 236 3.14 -40.17 -18.04
CA LEU A 236 3.95 -39.00 -17.73
C LEU A 236 3.24 -37.70 -18.10
N TYR A 237 2.48 -37.68 -19.21
CA TYR A 237 1.64 -36.54 -19.57
C TYR A 237 0.62 -36.23 -18.47
N THR A 238 -0.08 -37.24 -17.98
CA THR A 238 -1.10 -37.11 -16.93
C THR A 238 -0.47 -36.60 -15.63
N GLU A 239 0.67 -37.15 -15.23
CA GLU A 239 1.41 -36.69 -14.05
C GLU A 239 1.78 -35.20 -14.15
N LEU A 240 2.41 -34.80 -15.26
CA LEU A 240 2.90 -33.43 -15.45
C LEU A 240 1.78 -32.39 -15.62
N ILE A 241 0.67 -32.74 -16.27
CA ILE A 241 -0.47 -31.82 -16.37
C ILE A 241 -1.20 -31.68 -15.03
N SER A 242 -1.28 -32.76 -14.25
CA SER A 242 -1.92 -32.72 -12.94
C SER A 242 -1.10 -31.89 -11.96
N ASP A 243 0.22 -32.08 -11.92
CA ASP A 243 1.13 -31.24 -11.13
C ASP A 243 1.07 -29.76 -11.55
N PHE A 244 1.05 -29.47 -12.87
CA PHE A 244 0.83 -28.12 -13.37
C PHE A 244 -0.49 -27.52 -12.85
N ASN A 245 -1.59 -28.25 -12.94
CA ASN A 245 -2.90 -27.79 -12.49
C ASN A 245 -2.91 -27.50 -10.99
N VAL A 246 -2.34 -28.38 -10.16
CA VAL A 246 -2.23 -28.12 -8.70
C VAL A 246 -1.44 -26.84 -8.45
N LYS A 247 -0.24 -26.69 -9.04
CA LYS A 247 0.60 -25.51 -8.86
C LYS A 247 -0.09 -24.22 -9.33
N ALA A 248 -0.74 -24.25 -10.49
CA ALA A 248 -1.45 -23.10 -11.03
C ALA A 248 -2.59 -22.66 -10.10
N ASN A 249 -3.35 -23.60 -9.55
CA ASN A 249 -4.39 -23.29 -8.57
C ASN A 249 -3.81 -22.77 -7.24
N VAL A 250 -2.68 -23.30 -6.76
CA VAL A 250 -2.03 -22.76 -5.56
C VAL A 250 -1.54 -21.32 -5.79
N VAL A 251 -0.98 -20.99 -6.96
CA VAL A 251 -0.64 -19.60 -7.32
C VAL A 251 -1.88 -18.71 -7.26
N TRP A 252 -2.99 -19.18 -7.80
CA TRP A 252 -4.24 -18.45 -7.80
C TRP A 252 -4.77 -18.20 -6.38
N LEU A 253 -4.85 -19.25 -5.54
CA LEU A 253 -5.27 -19.16 -4.13
C LEU A 253 -4.38 -18.19 -3.35
N LEU A 254 -3.05 -18.27 -3.50
CA LEU A 254 -2.12 -17.36 -2.84
C LEU A 254 -2.26 -15.92 -3.35
N THR A 255 -2.60 -15.71 -4.61
CA THR A 255 -2.80 -14.35 -5.17
C THR A 255 -4.09 -13.72 -4.65
N MET A 256 -5.17 -14.51 -4.53
CA MET A 256 -6.40 -14.09 -3.86
C MET A 256 -6.15 -13.72 -2.40
N GLU A 257 -5.44 -14.59 -1.69
CA GLU A 257 -5.12 -14.41 -0.28
C GLU A 257 -4.18 -13.22 -0.05
N LEU A 258 -3.22 -13.00 -0.95
CA LEU A 258 -2.33 -11.84 -0.92
C LEU A 258 -3.12 -10.54 -1.11
N THR A 259 -4.18 -10.56 -1.93
CA THR A 259 -5.09 -9.42 -2.09
C THR A 259 -5.90 -9.17 -0.82
N ARG A 260 -6.37 -10.23 -0.12
CA ARG A 260 -7.01 -10.07 1.20
C ARG A 260 -6.06 -9.46 2.21
N ALA A 261 -4.82 -9.94 2.25
CA ALA A 261 -3.78 -9.44 3.15
C ALA A 261 -3.40 -7.98 2.85
N ALA A 262 -3.33 -7.58 1.57
CA ALA A 262 -3.09 -6.19 1.18
C ALA A 262 -4.21 -5.27 1.68
N ASN A 263 -5.47 -5.69 1.49
CA ASN A 263 -6.62 -4.93 1.97
C ASN A 263 -6.71 -4.92 3.50
N LEU A 264 -6.24 -5.97 4.17
CA LEU A 264 -6.12 -6.01 5.62
C LEU A 264 -5.12 -4.96 6.15
N ILE A 265 -3.97 -4.77 5.48
CA ILE A 265 -3.04 -3.67 5.79
C ILE A 265 -3.75 -2.33 5.64
N ILE A 266 -4.49 -2.14 4.54
CA ILE A 266 -5.24 -0.90 4.31
C ILE A 266 -6.21 -0.60 5.46
N SER A 267 -7.01 -1.59 5.87
CA SER A 267 -7.93 -1.43 7.00
C SER A 267 -7.20 -1.18 8.33
N ALA A 268 -6.07 -1.86 8.57
CA ALA A 268 -5.32 -1.71 9.82
C ALA A 268 -4.69 -0.33 9.94
N VAL A 269 -4.09 0.19 8.87
CA VAL A 269 -3.52 1.55 8.82
C VAL A 269 -4.62 2.59 9.03
N ALA A 270 -5.78 2.41 8.37
CA ALA A 270 -6.92 3.29 8.56
C ALA A 270 -7.43 3.30 10.02
N ALA A 271 -7.38 2.15 10.70
CA ALA A 271 -7.91 2.01 12.05
C ALA A 271 -6.95 2.50 13.15
N GLU A 272 -5.63 2.36 12.98
CA GLU A 272 -4.65 2.65 14.04
C GLU A 272 -3.79 3.89 13.81
N LEU A 273 -3.66 4.36 12.57
CA LEU A 273 -2.68 5.40 12.22
C LEU A 273 -3.27 6.61 11.51
N ASP A 274 -4.15 6.42 10.54
CA ASP A 274 -4.75 7.51 9.77
C ASP A 274 -6.13 7.12 9.21
N PRO A 275 -7.24 7.58 9.82
CA PRO A 275 -8.60 7.29 9.35
C PRO A 275 -8.90 7.71 7.91
N LEU A 276 -8.08 8.58 7.31
CA LEU A 276 -8.23 9.04 5.93
C LEU A 276 -7.34 8.26 4.96
N TYR A 277 -6.55 7.31 5.44
CA TYR A 277 -5.66 6.51 4.61
C TYR A 277 -6.44 5.80 3.50
N ARG A 278 -6.06 6.12 2.25
CA ARG A 278 -6.68 5.64 1.02
C ARG A 278 -8.20 5.86 0.94
N LEU A 279 -8.75 6.89 1.60
CA LEU A 279 -10.18 7.19 1.54
C LEU A 279 -10.67 7.50 0.12
N THR A 280 -9.80 8.04 -0.74
CA THR A 280 -10.12 8.34 -2.15
C THR A 280 -9.81 7.16 -3.07
N GLU A 281 -8.66 6.52 -2.88
CA GLU A 281 -8.15 5.43 -3.71
C GLU A 281 -8.87 4.10 -3.42
N GLY A 282 -9.32 3.91 -2.18
CA GLY A 282 -9.96 2.70 -1.70
C GLY A 282 -9.04 1.49 -1.59
N TYR A 283 -9.69 0.33 -1.43
CA TYR A 283 -9.07 -0.99 -1.44
C TYR A 283 -8.52 -1.36 -2.81
N VAL A 284 -7.53 -2.27 -2.85
CA VAL A 284 -7.10 -2.88 -4.10
C VAL A 284 -8.05 -4.01 -4.51
N LEU A 285 -8.28 -4.12 -5.81
CA LEU A 285 -9.18 -5.11 -6.39
C LEU A 285 -8.37 -6.20 -7.08
N LEU A 286 -8.85 -7.44 -6.97
CA LEU A 286 -8.40 -8.53 -7.81
C LEU A 286 -9.14 -8.46 -9.15
N GLN A 287 -8.44 -8.76 -10.23
CA GLN A 287 -9.05 -8.92 -11.54
C GLN A 287 -8.81 -10.35 -12.03
N ASP A 288 -9.90 -11.03 -12.38
CA ASP A 288 -9.86 -12.33 -13.03
C ASP A 288 -10.47 -12.25 -14.44
N GLY A 289 -10.12 -13.24 -15.25
CA GLY A 289 -10.56 -13.35 -16.63
C GLY A 289 -9.85 -12.40 -17.60
N ASP A 290 -10.32 -12.39 -18.84
CA ASP A 290 -9.71 -11.65 -19.95
C ASP A 290 -10.78 -11.06 -20.89
N ALA A 291 -10.31 -10.40 -21.96
CA ALA A 291 -11.20 -9.79 -22.95
C ALA A 291 -12.08 -10.80 -23.72
N PHE A 292 -11.79 -12.10 -23.65
CA PHE A 292 -12.51 -13.15 -24.34
C PHE A 292 -13.54 -13.84 -23.43
N TRP A 293 -13.20 -14.07 -22.16
CA TRP A 293 -14.03 -14.80 -21.19
C TRP A 293 -14.78 -13.88 -20.22
N GLY A 294 -14.55 -12.57 -20.32
CA GLY A 294 -15.11 -11.57 -19.41
C GLY A 294 -14.11 -11.22 -18.32
N ILE A 295 -14.14 -9.96 -17.89
CA ILE A 295 -13.30 -9.45 -16.81
C ILE A 295 -14.18 -9.31 -15.57
N GLU A 296 -13.80 -10.01 -14.49
CA GLU A 296 -14.44 -9.88 -13.18
C GLU A 296 -13.55 -9.11 -12.23
N LEU A 297 -14.15 -8.26 -11.40
CA LEU A 297 -13.45 -7.50 -10.36
C LEU A 297 -13.98 -7.87 -8.99
N SER A 298 -13.07 -8.33 -8.13
CA SER A 298 -13.40 -8.82 -6.80
C SER A 298 -12.69 -8.01 -5.72
N ARG A 299 -13.45 -7.55 -4.72
CA ARG A 299 -12.91 -6.93 -3.51
C ARG A 299 -12.75 -7.98 -2.42
N LEU A 300 -11.54 -8.52 -2.31
CA LEU A 300 -11.21 -9.57 -1.36
C LEU A 300 -10.72 -8.96 -0.04
N GLN A 301 -11.30 -9.35 1.09
CA GLN A 301 -10.95 -8.81 2.41
C GLN A 301 -10.94 -9.91 3.47
N HIS A 302 -10.10 -9.71 4.50
CA HIS A 302 -10.18 -10.40 5.78
C HIS A 302 -11.07 -9.61 6.76
N PRO A 303 -11.70 -10.27 7.74
CA PRO A 303 -12.25 -9.55 8.88
C PRO A 303 -11.12 -8.84 9.63
N THR A 304 -11.41 -7.68 10.23
CA THR A 304 -10.43 -6.97 11.03
C THR A 304 -10.03 -7.82 12.26
N PRO A 305 -8.74 -8.12 12.46
CA PRO A 305 -8.28 -8.93 13.58
C PRO A 305 -8.48 -8.17 14.90
N LYS A 306 -8.69 -8.92 15.98
CA LYS A 306 -8.65 -8.35 17.34
C LYS A 306 -7.20 -7.93 17.67
N PRO A 307 -6.97 -6.89 18.49
CA PRO A 307 -5.63 -6.42 18.83
C PRO A 307 -4.69 -7.52 19.36
N ASP A 308 -5.22 -8.47 20.15
CA ASP A 308 -4.40 -9.54 20.75
C ASP A 308 -4.28 -10.78 19.85
N SER A 309 -4.68 -10.69 18.57
CA SER A 309 -4.61 -11.83 17.65
C SER A 309 -3.16 -12.05 17.24
N VAL A 310 -2.77 -13.32 17.15
CA VAL A 310 -1.49 -13.71 16.56
C VAL A 310 -1.73 -14.09 15.10
N PRO A 311 -0.92 -13.58 14.16
CA PRO A 311 -1.07 -13.93 12.75
C PRO A 311 -0.90 -15.43 12.56
N GLN A 312 -1.80 -16.01 11.78
CA GLN A 312 -1.77 -17.42 11.48
C GLN A 312 -0.49 -17.78 10.71
N VAL A 313 0.04 -18.98 10.96
CA VAL A 313 1.15 -19.56 10.21
C VAL A 313 0.67 -20.16 8.89
N TYR A 314 1.31 -19.77 7.78
CA TYR A 314 1.06 -20.34 6.45
C TYR A 314 2.16 -21.34 6.09
N SER A 315 1.76 -22.53 5.66
CA SER A 315 2.62 -23.57 5.10
C SER A 315 2.28 -23.78 3.63
N LEU A 316 3.24 -23.49 2.75
CA LEU A 316 3.09 -23.77 1.32
C LEU A 316 2.84 -25.26 1.07
N GLN A 317 3.52 -26.14 1.81
CA GLN A 317 3.36 -27.58 1.64
C GLN A 317 1.95 -28.05 2.02
N ALA A 318 1.41 -27.58 3.14
CA ALA A 318 0.05 -27.91 3.55
C ALA A 318 -0.98 -27.44 2.52
N LEU A 319 -0.79 -26.23 1.97
CA LEU A 319 -1.66 -25.69 0.93
C LEU A 319 -1.59 -26.52 -0.37
N ILE A 320 -0.39 -26.92 -0.81
CA ILE A 320 -0.22 -27.80 -1.97
C ILE A 320 -0.91 -29.14 -1.76
N ASP A 321 -0.70 -29.77 -0.61
CA ASP A 321 -1.26 -31.09 -0.30
C ASP A 321 -2.79 -31.02 -0.22
N ARG A 322 -3.35 -30.00 0.43
CA ARG A 322 -4.79 -29.81 0.47
C ARG A 322 -5.37 -29.55 -0.91
N THR A 323 -4.75 -28.66 -1.69
CA THR A 323 -5.19 -28.37 -3.06
C THR A 323 -5.16 -29.62 -3.94
N ARG A 324 -4.14 -30.47 -3.79
CA ARG A 324 -4.04 -31.75 -4.51
C ARG A 324 -5.17 -32.69 -4.14
N VAL A 325 -5.56 -32.77 -2.86
CA VAL A 325 -6.68 -33.62 -2.43
C VAL A 325 -8.01 -33.11 -3.02
N GLU A 326 -8.26 -31.81 -2.89
CA GLU A 326 -9.53 -31.20 -3.30
C GLU A 326 -9.73 -31.17 -4.82
N LEU A 327 -8.63 -31.15 -5.58
CA LEU A 327 -8.65 -31.21 -7.05
C LEU A 327 -8.45 -32.62 -7.61
N ASP A 328 -8.65 -33.68 -6.81
CA ASP A 328 -8.49 -35.07 -7.23
C ASP A 328 -7.15 -35.34 -7.94
N GLY A 329 -6.06 -34.88 -7.30
CA GLY A 329 -4.70 -34.97 -7.83
C GLY A 329 -4.34 -33.87 -8.84
N GLY A 330 -5.29 -33.06 -9.29
CA GLY A 330 -5.16 -32.08 -10.37
C GLY A 330 -5.50 -32.65 -11.75
N ASP A 331 -6.10 -33.84 -11.83
CA ASP A 331 -6.42 -34.50 -13.10
C ASP A 331 -7.41 -33.65 -13.93
N PRO A 332 -7.05 -33.22 -15.16
CA PRO A 332 -7.94 -32.40 -15.99
C PRO A 332 -9.21 -33.13 -16.45
N ARG A 333 -9.32 -34.44 -16.22
CA ARG A 333 -10.51 -35.24 -16.52
C ARG A 333 -11.48 -35.32 -15.35
N SER A 334 -11.03 -34.94 -14.16
CA SER A 334 -11.86 -34.89 -12.96
C SER A 334 -12.61 -33.56 -12.93
N GLU A 335 -13.87 -33.60 -12.49
CA GLU A 335 -14.72 -32.42 -12.29
C GLU A 335 -14.97 -32.25 -10.78
N PRO A 336 -13.98 -31.77 -10.01
CA PRO A 336 -14.14 -31.60 -8.58
C PRO A 336 -15.21 -30.54 -8.29
N ASP A 337 -16.15 -30.86 -7.39
CA ASP A 337 -17.21 -29.95 -6.95
C ASP A 337 -16.66 -29.00 -5.88
N ILE A 338 -15.84 -28.03 -6.33
CA ILE A 338 -15.21 -27.04 -5.46
C ILE A 338 -15.26 -25.64 -6.07
N ASP A 339 -15.75 -24.69 -5.27
CA ASP A 339 -15.66 -23.27 -5.57
C ASP A 339 -14.39 -22.68 -4.93
N LEU A 340 -13.33 -22.58 -5.74
CA LEU A 340 -12.04 -22.01 -5.29
C LEU A 340 -12.15 -20.53 -4.89
N TYR A 341 -13.21 -19.81 -5.27
CA TYR A 341 -13.41 -18.44 -4.79
C TYR A 341 -13.89 -18.37 -3.34
N ALA A 342 -14.54 -19.43 -2.87
CA ALA A 342 -15.15 -19.51 -1.55
C ALA A 342 -14.26 -20.18 -0.49
N VAL A 343 -13.10 -20.72 -0.87
CA VAL A 343 -12.21 -21.42 0.08
C VAL A 343 -11.53 -20.46 1.04
N ASP A 344 -11.36 -20.93 2.28
CA ASP A 344 -10.51 -20.27 3.26
C ASP A 344 -9.05 -20.74 3.06
N VAL A 345 -8.29 -19.96 2.30
CA VAL A 345 -6.88 -20.25 2.02
C VAL A 345 -6.06 -20.28 3.31
N SER A 346 -6.44 -19.48 4.31
CA SER A 346 -5.78 -19.54 5.60
C SER A 346 -5.98 -20.92 6.22
N GLU A 347 -7.19 -21.46 6.27
CA GLU A 347 -7.44 -22.80 6.82
C GLU A 347 -6.62 -23.88 6.10
N TRP A 348 -6.59 -23.85 4.77
CA TRP A 348 -5.86 -24.83 3.97
C TRP A 348 -4.34 -24.77 4.13
N ALA A 349 -3.80 -23.59 4.43
CA ALA A 349 -2.38 -23.39 4.64
C ALA A 349 -1.91 -23.73 6.07
N ARG A 350 -2.77 -24.23 6.96
CA ARG A 350 -2.36 -24.62 8.32
C ARG A 350 -1.43 -25.83 8.27
N PRO A 351 -0.27 -25.78 8.95
CA PRO A 351 0.52 -26.99 9.19
C PRO A 351 -0.36 -28.05 9.88
N THR A 352 -0.29 -29.30 9.42
CA THR A 352 -0.83 -30.43 10.18
C THR A 352 0.12 -30.72 11.35
N ASP A 353 -0.43 -30.87 12.55
CA ASP A 353 0.31 -31.24 13.77
C ASP A 353 1.07 -32.58 13.65
#